data_AF-A0A532CC32-F1
#
_entry.id   AF-A0A532CC32-F1
#
_cell.length_a   1.000
_cell.length_b   1.000
_cell.length_c   1.000
_cell.angle_alpha   90.00
_cell.angle_beta   90.00
_cell.angle_gamma   90.00
#
_symmetry.space_group_name_H-M   'P 1'
#
loop_
_entity.id
_entity.type
_entity.pdbx_description
1 polymer ?
#
loop_
_entity_poly.entity_id
_entity_poly.type
_entity_poly.pdbx_seq_one_letter_code
_entity_poly.pdbx_strand_id
1 'polypeptide(L)'
;MFLVKENQLRKHETGHQKLREMKQVLIVNITRMGDLVQMGALLSRLQEEWPGVAVDLVVDRRFAPITALLKGLRDVIAFDFHALIDDSRAAVKDVTALYQDVAGWAKPLVERRYDRVINLTFNQPSALLAGYIGAPDTRGARSAWDGGMVVDNPWMAYFCDFHQFRRVNRFNLVDIYALGGSGPGSFSPLQLSIAEEARAWARQALEGAPDWIAVQAGASDSMKAWHPRLFGLTLARLSKQWHGGIAFIGSTEEEAAIAEVTQVYKKAGGENPVKNMAGRTTVSQLAGLLAECRVLLTNDTGPMHVSVAAGTPVIDLSVGHVDFQETGPYGPGHWVVQPDLECAPCGFEQICTHHACKDRIVPDFVGDLLLHVLQNTPWASQGSGVRLYQSDVDEDGLGTFRLQLGREPLATAWYARFWRRYWYESHTGLCSNVPAPEGPPPDATEAQELIRRLRPLLTNACRRADEIARLAARVPVNVSELKRLQREQRAEQDRLFLLGMSTAATAPVTAAFVRQLHNDNVEGVGRLARHQASAYRAWLTRVTEIDRLLIRSIDGHSSLQPDLRQNIVPVGVEPRVA
;
A
#
# COMPACT_ATOMS: atom_id res chain seq x y z
N MET A 1 -55.74 -23.86 9.70
CA MET A 1 -54.47 -24.00 10.47
C MET A 1 -53.33 -24.64 9.66
N PHE A 2 -53.60 -25.51 8.68
CA PHE A 2 -52.58 -26.09 7.78
C PHE A 2 -51.99 -25.11 6.75
N LEU A 3 -52.81 -24.24 6.13
CA LEU A 3 -52.37 -23.24 5.14
C LEU A 3 -51.45 -22.13 5.70
N VAL A 4 -51.46 -21.89 7.02
CA VAL A 4 -50.58 -20.90 7.66
C VAL A 4 -49.18 -21.48 7.92
N LYS A 5 -49.07 -22.79 8.16
CA LYS A 5 -47.77 -23.48 8.32
C LYS A 5 -47.03 -23.64 7.00
N GLU A 6 -47.71 -23.94 5.90
CA GLU A 6 -47.08 -24.03 4.56
C GLU A 6 -46.54 -22.68 4.06
N ASN A 7 -47.23 -21.57 4.35
CA ASN A 7 -46.74 -20.23 3.99
C ASN A 7 -45.56 -19.75 4.85
N GLN A 8 -45.42 -20.24 6.09
CA GLN A 8 -44.24 -19.98 6.91
C GLN A 8 -43.05 -20.87 6.49
N LEU A 9 -43.30 -22.13 6.14
CA LEU A 9 -42.27 -23.05 5.61
C LEU A 9 -41.74 -22.59 4.24
N ARG A 10 -42.61 -22.17 3.31
CA ARG A 10 -42.19 -21.61 2.00
C ARG A 10 -41.44 -20.29 2.12
N LYS A 11 -41.75 -19.43 3.11
CA LYS A 11 -40.97 -18.22 3.42
C LYS A 11 -39.61 -18.54 4.04
N HIS A 12 -39.51 -19.57 4.87
CA HIS A 12 -38.24 -20.06 5.40
C HIS A 12 -37.37 -20.72 4.32
N GLU A 13 -37.96 -21.50 3.42
CA GLU A 13 -37.26 -22.15 2.30
C GLU A 13 -36.78 -21.13 1.25
N THR A 14 -37.61 -20.15 0.87
CA THR A 14 -37.19 -19.07 -0.05
C THR A 14 -36.15 -18.12 0.56
N GLY A 15 -36.17 -17.92 1.89
CA GLY A 15 -35.12 -17.19 2.62
C GLY A 15 -33.78 -17.94 2.65
N HIS A 16 -33.80 -19.25 2.90
CA HIS A 16 -32.61 -20.09 2.87
C HIS A 16 -32.07 -20.34 1.45
N GLN A 17 -32.93 -20.35 0.44
CA GLN A 17 -32.52 -20.46 -0.96
C GLN A 17 -31.90 -19.15 -1.49
N LYS A 18 -32.44 -17.99 -1.11
CA LYS A 18 -31.79 -16.67 -1.37
C LYS A 18 -30.45 -16.50 -0.66
N LEU A 19 -30.30 -17.01 0.57
CA LEU A 19 -29.03 -16.98 1.30
C LEU A 19 -27.97 -17.92 0.69
N ARG A 20 -28.37 -18.95 -0.08
CA ARG A 20 -27.47 -19.83 -0.84
C ARG A 20 -27.07 -19.25 -2.20
N GLU A 21 -27.77 -18.24 -2.71
CA GLU A 21 -27.41 -17.53 -3.95
C GLU A 21 -26.45 -16.35 -3.71
N MET A 22 -26.40 -15.83 -2.48
CA MET A 22 -25.56 -14.69 -2.12
C MET A 22 -24.10 -15.09 -1.94
N LYS A 23 -23.22 -14.46 -2.72
CA LYS A 23 -21.77 -14.65 -2.59
C LYS A 23 -21.28 -14.17 -1.23
N GLN A 24 -20.35 -14.91 -0.63
CA GLN A 24 -19.79 -14.60 0.68
C GLN A 24 -18.28 -14.44 0.61
N VAL A 25 -17.77 -13.35 1.19
CA VAL A 25 -16.36 -13.00 1.21
C VAL A 25 -15.89 -12.84 2.66
N LEU A 26 -14.74 -13.42 2.99
CA LEU A 26 -14.02 -13.11 4.21
C LEU A 26 -12.81 -12.27 3.89
N ILE A 27 -12.68 -11.11 4.54
CA ILE A 27 -11.46 -10.31 4.53
C ILE A 27 -10.72 -10.54 5.84
N VAL A 28 -9.43 -10.84 5.77
CA VAL A 28 -8.52 -10.85 6.93
C VAL A 28 -7.65 -9.60 6.85
N ASN A 29 -7.90 -8.65 7.74
CA ASN A 29 -7.12 -7.43 7.83
C ASN A 29 -6.87 -7.09 9.31
N ILE A 30 -5.76 -7.60 9.85
CA ILE A 30 -5.38 -7.46 11.27
C ILE A 30 -4.33 -6.36 11.47
N THR A 31 -4.23 -5.43 10.53
CA THR A 31 -3.28 -4.33 10.59
C THR A 31 -3.91 -3.11 11.27
N ARG A 32 -3.36 -1.90 11.05
CA ARG A 32 -3.73 -0.70 11.80
C ARG A 32 -4.96 -0.03 11.20
N MET A 33 -5.51 0.94 11.93
CA MET A 33 -6.68 1.72 11.52
C MET A 33 -6.58 2.30 10.09
N GLY A 34 -5.40 2.80 9.69
CA GLY A 34 -5.21 3.39 8.34
C GLY A 34 -5.50 2.38 7.22
N ASP A 35 -4.93 1.19 7.32
CA ASP A 35 -5.11 0.13 6.32
C ASP A 35 -6.57 -0.36 6.25
N LEU A 36 -7.27 -0.38 7.40
CA LEU A 36 -8.69 -0.73 7.47
C LEU A 36 -9.57 0.31 6.76
N VAL A 37 -9.19 1.59 6.78
CA VAL A 37 -9.89 2.62 6.00
C VAL A 37 -9.52 2.50 4.51
N GLN A 38 -8.26 2.23 4.20
CA GLN A 38 -7.77 2.10 2.81
C GLN A 38 -8.40 0.92 2.05
N MET A 39 -8.81 -0.16 2.72
CA MET A 39 -9.59 -1.22 2.06
C MET A 39 -11.03 -0.82 1.70
N GLY A 40 -11.48 0.40 2.02
CA GLY A 40 -12.84 0.86 1.70
C GLY A 40 -13.20 0.76 0.22
N ALA A 41 -12.24 1.02 -0.68
CA ALA A 41 -12.46 0.85 -2.12
C ALA A 41 -12.70 -0.62 -2.52
N LEU A 42 -12.02 -1.57 -1.86
CA LEU A 42 -12.24 -3.00 -2.07
C LEU A 42 -13.68 -3.40 -1.71
N LEU A 43 -14.25 -2.86 -0.62
CA LEU A 43 -15.63 -3.15 -0.23
C LEU A 43 -16.62 -2.72 -1.34
N SER A 44 -16.43 -1.53 -1.91
CA SER A 44 -17.21 -1.08 -3.06
C SER A 44 -17.00 -1.94 -4.30
N ARG A 45 -15.75 -2.32 -4.61
CA ARG A 45 -15.44 -3.19 -5.77
C ARG A 45 -16.12 -4.55 -5.65
N LEU A 46 -16.09 -5.17 -4.46
CA LEU A 46 -16.75 -6.46 -4.24
C LEU A 46 -18.25 -6.37 -4.47
N GLN A 47 -18.89 -5.27 -4.07
CA GLN A 47 -20.30 -5.04 -4.31
C GLN A 47 -20.63 -4.84 -5.80
N GLU A 48 -19.71 -4.27 -6.58
CA GLU A 48 -19.87 -4.16 -8.03
C GLU A 48 -19.64 -5.49 -8.76
N GLU A 49 -18.62 -6.24 -8.35
CA GLU A 49 -18.33 -7.57 -8.89
C GLU A 49 -19.50 -8.53 -8.59
N TRP A 50 -19.97 -8.54 -7.35
CA TRP A 50 -21.05 -9.39 -6.85
C TRP A 50 -22.11 -8.56 -6.11
N PRO A 51 -23.15 -8.08 -6.83
CA PRO A 51 -24.22 -7.30 -6.21
C PRO A 51 -24.92 -8.06 -5.07
N GLY A 52 -24.85 -7.49 -3.87
CA GLY A 52 -25.43 -8.07 -2.66
C GLY A 52 -24.48 -9.00 -1.92
N VAL A 53 -23.18 -9.02 -2.25
CA VAL A 53 -22.16 -9.81 -1.57
C VAL A 53 -22.19 -9.57 -0.06
N ALA A 54 -22.10 -10.65 0.70
CA ALA A 54 -21.95 -10.58 2.14
C ALA A 54 -20.46 -10.61 2.50
N VAL A 55 -19.95 -9.50 3.05
CA VAL A 55 -18.54 -9.37 3.42
C VAL A 55 -18.38 -9.44 4.93
N ASP A 56 -17.64 -10.43 5.40
CA ASP A 56 -17.21 -10.51 6.79
C ASP A 56 -15.75 -10.07 6.92
N LEU A 57 -15.39 -9.52 8.07
CA LEU A 57 -14.07 -8.96 8.30
C LEU A 57 -13.48 -9.45 9.62
N VAL A 58 -12.28 -10.03 9.57
CA VAL A 58 -11.45 -10.30 10.75
C VAL A 58 -10.51 -9.14 10.99
N VAL A 59 -10.51 -8.59 12.20
CA VAL A 59 -9.66 -7.47 12.63
C VAL A 59 -9.00 -7.71 13.99
N ASP A 60 -7.88 -7.02 14.23
CA ASP A 60 -7.33 -6.87 15.58
C ASP A 60 -8.30 -6.05 16.44
N ARG A 61 -8.62 -6.56 17.64
CA ARG A 61 -9.58 -5.95 18.58
C ARG A 61 -9.27 -4.49 18.89
N ARG A 62 -7.98 -4.10 18.91
CA ARG A 62 -7.57 -2.71 19.19
C ARG A 62 -8.06 -1.73 18.13
N PHE A 63 -8.21 -2.19 16.89
CA PHE A 63 -8.65 -1.36 15.76
C PHE A 63 -10.10 -1.61 15.35
N ALA A 64 -10.78 -2.58 15.96
CA ALA A 64 -12.19 -2.88 15.69
C ALA A 64 -13.14 -1.65 15.69
N PRO A 65 -12.98 -0.62 16.55
CA PRO A 65 -13.89 0.54 16.54
C PRO A 65 -14.02 1.28 15.20
N ILE A 66 -13.00 1.27 14.33
CA ILE A 66 -13.09 1.93 13.01
C ILE A 66 -14.07 1.22 12.06
N THR A 67 -14.26 -0.10 12.25
CA THR A 67 -15.06 -0.92 11.35
C THR A 67 -16.53 -0.56 11.38
N ALA A 68 -17.03 -0.01 12.49
CA ALA A 68 -18.40 0.49 12.62
C ALA A 68 -18.71 1.66 11.66
N LEU A 69 -17.67 2.34 11.16
CA LEU A 69 -17.79 3.43 10.20
C LEU A 69 -17.68 2.95 8.75
N LEU A 70 -17.24 1.71 8.50
CA LEU A 70 -17.09 1.16 7.15
C LEU A 70 -18.44 0.71 6.60
N LYS A 71 -18.64 0.88 5.28
CA LYS A 71 -19.84 0.45 4.57
C LYS A 71 -19.63 -0.91 3.92
N GLY A 72 -20.70 -1.70 3.79
CA GLY A 72 -20.69 -2.96 3.04
C GLY A 72 -20.23 -4.19 3.83
N LEU A 73 -19.98 -4.05 5.13
CA LEU A 73 -19.69 -5.19 6.01
C LEU A 73 -20.99 -5.80 6.56
N ARG A 74 -21.07 -7.13 6.53
CA ARG A 74 -22.12 -7.94 7.18
C ARG A 74 -21.78 -8.19 8.65
N ASP A 75 -20.54 -8.59 8.92
CA ASP A 75 -20.10 -8.99 10.26
C ASP A 75 -18.62 -8.65 10.48
N VAL A 76 -18.27 -8.31 11.71
CA VAL A 76 -16.91 -7.98 12.13
C VAL A 76 -16.50 -8.90 13.26
N ILE A 77 -15.51 -9.74 13.00
CA ILE A 77 -14.94 -10.67 13.95
C ILE A 77 -13.69 -10.04 14.55
N ALA A 78 -13.87 -9.36 15.68
CA ALA A 78 -12.78 -8.75 16.45
C ALA A 78 -12.03 -9.81 17.26
N PHE A 79 -10.72 -9.84 17.09
CA PHE A 79 -9.86 -10.86 17.66
C PHE A 79 -8.60 -10.27 18.30
N ASP A 80 -8.16 -10.84 19.42
CA ASP A 80 -6.91 -10.42 20.06
C ASP A 80 -5.74 -11.21 19.47
N PHE A 81 -5.20 -10.71 18.37
CA PHE A 81 -4.11 -11.36 17.67
C PHE A 81 -2.81 -11.36 18.47
N HIS A 82 -2.62 -10.36 19.34
CA HIS A 82 -1.43 -10.28 20.19
C HIS A 82 -1.52 -11.29 21.31
N ALA A 83 -2.67 -11.39 22.00
CA ALA A 83 -2.89 -12.42 22.99
C ALA A 83 -2.75 -13.83 22.39
N LEU A 84 -3.25 -14.08 21.18
CA LEU A 84 -3.02 -15.37 20.52
C LEU A 84 -1.52 -15.65 20.35
N ILE A 85 -0.73 -14.69 19.88
CA ILE A 85 0.71 -14.90 19.67
C ILE A 85 1.48 -15.00 21.00
N ASP A 86 1.15 -14.18 22.00
CA ASP A 86 1.85 -14.09 23.27
C ASP A 86 1.46 -15.23 24.22
N ASP A 87 0.17 -15.58 24.32
CA ASP A 87 -0.29 -16.75 25.09
C ASP A 87 0.21 -18.06 24.46
N SER A 88 0.36 -18.11 23.12
CA SER A 88 1.02 -19.24 22.45
C SER A 88 2.49 -19.40 22.84
N ARG A 89 3.18 -18.31 23.21
CA ARG A 89 4.59 -18.33 23.63
C ARG A 89 4.75 -18.54 25.13
N ALA A 90 3.80 -18.07 25.93
CA ALA A 90 3.88 -18.09 27.39
C ALA A 90 3.15 -19.28 28.06
N ALA A 91 2.12 -19.84 27.42
CA ALA A 91 1.23 -20.82 28.05
C ALA A 91 1.22 -22.23 27.44
N VAL A 92 1.86 -22.46 26.28
CA VAL A 92 1.69 -23.72 25.55
C VAL A 92 3.01 -24.48 25.39
N LYS A 93 3.13 -25.63 26.07
CA LYS A 93 4.22 -26.62 25.88
C LYS A 93 3.98 -27.59 24.71
N ASP A 94 2.84 -27.49 24.00
CA ASP A 94 2.44 -28.43 22.93
C ASP A 94 1.73 -27.73 21.76
N VAL A 95 2.32 -27.82 20.56
CA VAL A 95 1.80 -27.30 19.28
C VAL A 95 0.35 -27.77 19.00
N THR A 96 -0.04 -28.94 19.48
CA THR A 96 -1.39 -29.50 19.28
C THR A 96 -2.49 -28.64 19.91
N ALA A 97 -2.26 -28.10 21.11
CA ALA A 97 -3.23 -27.24 21.79
C ALA A 97 -3.46 -25.93 21.02
N LEU A 98 -2.39 -25.34 20.48
CA LEU A 98 -2.47 -24.16 19.64
C LEU A 98 -3.32 -24.40 18.38
N TYR A 99 -3.14 -25.55 17.72
CA TYR A 99 -3.98 -25.92 16.58
C TYR A 99 -5.45 -26.11 16.98
N GLN A 100 -5.73 -26.68 18.15
CA GLN A 100 -7.10 -26.85 18.65
C GLN A 100 -7.77 -25.51 18.94
N ASP A 101 -7.05 -24.56 19.52
CA ASP A 101 -7.57 -23.22 19.84
C ASP A 101 -7.87 -22.43 18.55
N VAL A 102 -6.94 -22.42 17.60
CA VAL A 102 -7.14 -21.79 16.29
C VAL A 102 -8.28 -22.47 15.53
N ALA A 103 -8.34 -23.80 15.53
CA ALA A 103 -9.41 -24.56 14.89
C ALA A 103 -10.77 -24.28 15.53
N GLY A 104 -10.84 -24.23 16.86
CA GLY A 104 -12.06 -23.93 17.59
C GLY A 104 -12.55 -22.51 17.30
N TRP A 105 -11.65 -21.53 17.29
CA TRP A 105 -11.96 -20.14 16.96
C TRP A 105 -12.38 -19.96 15.49
N ALA A 106 -11.69 -20.61 14.56
CA ALA A 106 -11.96 -20.50 13.14
C ALA A 106 -13.14 -21.36 12.67
N LYS A 107 -13.60 -22.34 13.47
CA LYS A 107 -14.69 -23.25 13.11
C LYS A 107 -15.96 -22.53 12.62
N PRO A 108 -16.48 -21.48 13.29
CA PRO A 108 -17.64 -20.75 12.79
C PRO A 108 -17.38 -20.07 11.44
N LEU A 109 -16.14 -19.67 11.15
CA LEU A 109 -15.74 -19.08 9.87
C LEU A 109 -15.68 -20.14 8.77
N VAL A 110 -15.13 -21.33 9.07
CA VAL A 110 -15.12 -22.48 8.15
C VAL A 110 -16.55 -22.92 7.82
N GLU A 111 -17.43 -22.96 8.82
CA GLU A 111 -18.83 -23.36 8.67
C GLU A 111 -19.64 -22.38 7.80
N ARG A 112 -19.21 -21.11 7.68
CA ARG A 112 -19.82 -20.13 6.76
C ARG A 112 -19.60 -20.43 5.29
N ARG A 113 -18.56 -21.18 4.93
CA ARG A 113 -18.23 -21.61 3.54
C ARG A 113 -18.14 -20.43 2.56
N TYR A 114 -17.16 -19.56 2.77
CA TYR A 114 -16.93 -18.40 1.90
C TYR A 114 -16.60 -18.81 0.46
N ASP A 115 -17.10 -18.03 -0.50
CA ASP A 115 -16.71 -18.14 -1.92
C ASP A 115 -15.31 -17.58 -2.15
N ARG A 116 -14.93 -16.55 -1.37
CA ARG A 116 -13.60 -15.93 -1.44
C ARG A 116 -13.03 -15.59 -0.05
N VAL A 117 -11.75 -15.85 0.13
CA VAL A 117 -10.95 -15.33 1.26
C VAL A 117 -9.92 -14.35 0.72
N ILE A 118 -9.86 -13.14 1.28
CA ILE A 118 -8.91 -12.09 0.91
C ILE A 118 -8.08 -11.76 2.14
N ASN A 119 -6.83 -12.20 2.18
CA ASN A 119 -5.91 -11.86 3.26
C ASN A 119 -5.06 -10.63 2.88
N LEU A 120 -5.36 -9.49 3.51
CA LEU A 120 -4.60 -8.24 3.34
C LEU A 120 -3.46 -8.11 4.33
N THR A 121 -3.26 -9.10 5.21
CA THR A 121 -2.12 -9.15 6.12
C THR A 121 -1.08 -10.14 5.60
N PHE A 122 0.13 -9.65 5.36
CA PHE A 122 1.20 -10.44 4.74
C PHE A 122 2.18 -10.96 5.80
N ASN A 123 1.68 -11.81 6.69
CA ASN A 123 2.51 -12.49 7.69
C ASN A 123 2.13 -13.97 7.81
N GLN A 124 3.05 -14.77 8.33
CA GLN A 124 2.89 -16.22 8.43
C GLN A 124 1.63 -16.66 9.22
N PRO A 125 1.29 -16.08 10.39
CA PRO A 125 0.11 -16.54 11.13
C PRO A 125 -1.21 -16.20 10.43
N SER A 126 -1.35 -15.02 9.80
CA SER A 126 -2.55 -14.71 9.01
C SER A 126 -2.65 -15.58 7.75
N ALA A 127 -1.53 -15.92 7.12
CA ALA A 127 -1.49 -16.82 5.97
C ALA A 127 -1.96 -18.24 6.34
N LEU A 128 -1.52 -18.76 7.50
CA LEU A 128 -2.00 -20.03 8.05
C LEU A 128 -3.50 -19.96 8.32
N LEU A 129 -3.99 -18.87 8.91
CA LEU A 129 -5.41 -18.70 9.17
C LEU A 129 -6.24 -18.66 7.88
N ALA A 130 -5.80 -17.89 6.88
CA ALA A 130 -6.46 -17.79 5.58
C ALA A 130 -6.51 -19.15 4.86
N GLY A 131 -5.41 -19.91 4.90
CA GLY A 131 -5.35 -21.26 4.35
C GLY A 131 -6.21 -22.27 5.12
N TYR A 132 -6.28 -22.16 6.44
CA TYR A 132 -7.11 -23.01 7.29
C TYR A 132 -8.62 -22.76 7.08
N ILE A 133 -9.04 -21.49 6.98
CA ILE A 133 -10.43 -21.15 6.71
C ILE A 133 -10.81 -21.64 5.30
N GLY A 134 -9.98 -21.30 4.32
CA GLY A 134 -10.09 -21.77 2.94
C GLY A 134 -11.30 -21.22 2.18
N ALA A 135 -11.13 -21.04 0.88
CA ALA A 135 -12.19 -20.77 -0.07
C ALA A 135 -11.77 -21.26 -1.47
N PRO A 136 -12.71 -21.45 -2.41
CA PRO A 136 -12.39 -21.72 -3.80
C PRO A 136 -11.50 -20.64 -4.46
N ASP A 137 -11.70 -19.38 -4.09
CA ASP A 137 -10.86 -18.24 -4.49
C ASP A 137 -10.17 -17.66 -3.25
N THR A 138 -8.87 -17.89 -3.08
CA THR A 138 -8.09 -17.31 -1.98
C THR A 138 -7.06 -16.35 -2.54
N ARG A 139 -7.08 -15.11 -2.05
CA ARG A 139 -6.22 -14.02 -2.51
C ARG A 139 -5.42 -13.44 -1.35
N GLY A 140 -4.25 -12.89 -1.67
CA GLY A 140 -3.31 -12.43 -0.64
C GLY A 140 -2.44 -13.56 -0.13
N ALA A 141 -1.85 -13.36 1.05
CA ALA A 141 -1.01 -14.37 1.69
C ALA A 141 -1.85 -15.55 2.21
N ARG A 142 -1.48 -16.77 1.85
CA ARG A 142 -2.08 -18.01 2.37
C ARG A 142 -1.02 -19.06 2.62
N SER A 143 -1.35 -20.08 3.40
CA SER A 143 -0.45 -21.22 3.58
C SER A 143 -0.39 -22.10 2.33
N ALA A 144 0.81 -22.58 2.02
CA ALA A 144 1.08 -23.67 1.11
C ALA A 144 0.85 -25.02 1.80
N TRP A 145 0.95 -26.11 1.03
CA TRP A 145 0.77 -27.48 1.52
C TRP A 145 1.73 -27.88 2.65
N ASP A 146 2.92 -27.28 2.72
CA ASP A 146 3.96 -27.52 3.72
C ASP A 146 3.93 -26.51 4.88
N GLY A 147 2.94 -25.62 4.89
CA GLY A 147 2.82 -24.54 5.87
C GLY A 147 3.63 -23.28 5.53
N GLY A 148 4.39 -23.23 4.42
CA GLY A 148 5.02 -22.00 3.94
C GLY A 148 3.99 -20.94 3.53
N MET A 149 4.42 -19.69 3.33
CA MET A 149 3.53 -18.62 2.84
C MET A 149 3.65 -18.47 1.32
N VAL A 150 2.50 -18.41 0.64
CA VAL A 150 2.41 -18.16 -0.80
C VAL A 150 1.42 -17.06 -1.12
N VAL A 151 1.66 -16.37 -2.23
CA VAL A 151 0.84 -15.25 -2.74
C VAL A 151 0.64 -15.43 -4.24
N ASP A 152 -0.52 -15.96 -4.63
CA ASP A 152 -0.80 -16.32 -6.03
C ASP A 152 -1.38 -15.17 -6.86
N ASN A 153 -2.16 -14.29 -6.23
CA ASN A 153 -2.80 -13.18 -6.94
C ASN A 153 -1.75 -12.14 -7.37
N PRO A 154 -1.68 -11.76 -8.67
CA PRO A 154 -0.63 -10.89 -9.18
C PRO A 154 -0.49 -9.55 -8.45
N TRP A 155 -1.60 -8.88 -8.14
CA TRP A 155 -1.59 -7.58 -7.44
C TRP A 155 -1.15 -7.71 -5.98
N MET A 156 -1.63 -8.74 -5.28
CA MET A 156 -1.16 -9.03 -3.93
C MET A 156 0.32 -9.42 -3.90
N ALA A 157 0.81 -9.99 -4.99
CA ALA A 157 2.20 -10.34 -5.10
C ALA A 157 3.06 -9.13 -5.49
N TYR A 158 2.53 -8.21 -6.32
CA TYR A 158 3.12 -6.88 -6.54
C TYR A 158 3.26 -6.10 -5.23
N PHE A 159 2.27 -6.18 -4.33
CA PHE A 159 2.35 -5.62 -2.97
C PHE A 159 3.57 -6.16 -2.18
N CYS A 160 3.97 -7.41 -2.36
CA CYS A 160 5.17 -7.91 -1.69
C CYS A 160 6.48 -7.36 -2.28
N ASP A 161 6.46 -6.94 -3.55
CA ASP A 161 7.66 -6.64 -4.31
C ASP A 161 7.99 -5.14 -4.38
N PHE A 162 6.97 -4.27 -4.43
CA PHE A 162 7.15 -2.85 -4.78
C PHE A 162 8.06 -2.08 -3.83
N HIS A 163 8.21 -2.53 -2.58
CA HIS A 163 9.18 -1.98 -1.63
C HIS A 163 10.65 -2.08 -2.10
N GLN A 164 10.96 -2.96 -3.07
CA GLN A 164 12.28 -3.07 -3.69
C GLN A 164 12.53 -2.02 -4.79
N PHE A 165 11.48 -1.34 -5.28
CA PHE A 165 11.54 -0.38 -6.39
C PHE A 165 10.56 0.79 -6.23
N ARG A 166 10.40 1.26 -5.00
CA ARG A 166 9.41 2.25 -4.54
C ARG A 166 9.33 3.50 -5.40
N ARG A 167 10.50 4.04 -5.80
CA ARG A 167 10.61 5.27 -6.60
C ARG A 167 9.82 5.24 -7.91
N VAL A 168 9.67 4.06 -8.52
CA VAL A 168 8.94 3.86 -9.76
C VAL A 168 7.55 3.25 -9.57
N ASN A 169 7.13 2.99 -8.32
CA ASN A 169 5.76 2.61 -8.01
C ASN A 169 4.83 3.83 -8.19
N ARG A 170 3.66 3.58 -8.79
CA ARG A 170 2.57 4.57 -8.96
C ARG A 170 1.20 3.94 -8.66
N PHE A 171 1.19 2.89 -7.86
CA PHE A 171 -0.05 2.30 -7.35
C PHE A 171 -0.17 2.59 -5.87
N ASN A 172 -1.27 3.24 -5.50
CA ASN A 172 -1.64 3.42 -4.12
C ASN A 172 -2.14 2.09 -3.53
N LEU A 173 -1.93 1.88 -2.24
CA LEU A 173 -2.35 0.68 -1.52
C LEU A 173 -3.86 0.42 -1.63
N VAL A 174 -4.68 1.49 -1.69
CA VAL A 174 -6.12 1.41 -1.90
C VAL A 174 -6.46 0.69 -3.21
N ASP A 175 -5.76 1.04 -4.30
CA ASP A 175 -5.95 0.40 -5.60
C ASP A 175 -5.46 -1.04 -5.60
N ILE A 176 -4.32 -1.32 -4.96
CA ILE A 176 -3.78 -2.68 -4.88
C ILE A 176 -4.75 -3.61 -4.12
N TYR A 177 -5.33 -3.15 -3.01
CA TYR A 177 -6.36 -3.89 -2.29
C TYR A 177 -7.61 -4.14 -3.15
N ALA A 178 -8.08 -3.13 -3.86
CA ALA A 178 -9.24 -3.22 -4.74
C ALA A 178 -9.00 -4.19 -5.92
N LEU A 179 -7.91 -4.00 -6.67
CA LEU A 179 -7.53 -4.80 -7.83
C LEU A 179 -7.21 -6.25 -7.46
N GLY A 180 -6.48 -6.44 -6.36
CA GLY A 180 -6.10 -7.76 -5.89
C GLY A 180 -7.26 -8.51 -5.26
N GLY A 181 -8.06 -7.86 -4.41
CA GLY A 181 -9.16 -8.51 -3.68
C GLY A 181 -10.40 -8.77 -4.55
N SER A 182 -10.65 -7.93 -5.55
CA SER A 182 -11.79 -8.03 -6.46
C SER A 182 -11.34 -8.07 -7.92
N GLY A 183 -10.95 -6.94 -8.50
CA GLY A 183 -10.56 -6.83 -9.90
C GLY A 183 -10.61 -5.38 -10.40
N PRO A 184 -10.37 -5.14 -11.71
CA PRO A 184 -10.50 -3.82 -12.29
C PRO A 184 -11.95 -3.32 -12.26
N GLY A 185 -12.14 -2.01 -12.13
CA GLY A 185 -13.44 -1.37 -12.12
C GLY A 185 -13.33 0.15 -12.04
N SER A 186 -14.44 0.85 -11.86
CA SER A 186 -14.45 2.30 -11.70
C SER A 186 -13.70 2.76 -10.46
N PHE A 187 -13.23 4.00 -10.49
CA PHE A 187 -12.71 4.66 -9.29
C PHE A 187 -13.76 4.65 -8.16
N SER A 188 -13.35 4.30 -6.94
CA SER A 188 -14.20 4.33 -5.75
C SER A 188 -13.55 5.20 -4.67
N PRO A 189 -14.10 6.38 -4.34
CA PRO A 189 -13.59 7.17 -3.23
C PRO A 189 -13.75 6.40 -1.91
N LEU A 190 -12.87 6.67 -0.95
CA LEU A 190 -13.02 6.18 0.41
C LEU A 190 -14.18 6.94 1.08
N GLN A 191 -15.01 6.22 1.83
CA GLN A 191 -16.17 6.82 2.51
C GLN A 191 -16.39 6.17 3.87
N LEU A 192 -16.70 7.00 4.87
CA LEU A 192 -17.17 6.56 6.18
C LEU A 192 -18.65 6.93 6.40
N SER A 193 -19.35 6.06 7.12
CA SER A 193 -20.69 6.33 7.67
C SER A 193 -20.55 7.03 9.02
N ILE A 194 -20.47 8.36 8.99
CA ILE A 194 -20.35 9.18 10.19
C ILE A 194 -21.75 9.50 10.70
N ALA A 195 -22.08 9.02 11.91
CA ALA A 195 -23.36 9.25 12.55
C ALA A 195 -23.57 10.73 12.93
N GLU A 196 -24.82 11.19 12.94
CA GLU A 196 -25.14 12.59 13.23
C GLU A 196 -24.75 12.97 14.68
N GLU A 197 -24.80 12.03 15.61
CA GLU A 197 -24.36 12.23 17.00
C GLU A 197 -22.87 12.58 17.07
N ALA A 198 -22.04 11.95 16.24
CA ALA A 198 -20.61 12.25 16.18
C ALA A 198 -20.34 13.64 15.57
N ARG A 199 -21.13 14.03 14.56
CA ARG A 199 -21.08 15.38 13.97
C ARG A 199 -21.57 16.46 14.93
N ALA A 200 -22.68 16.22 15.62
CA ALA A 200 -23.22 17.13 16.63
C ALA A 200 -22.23 17.32 17.79
N TRP A 201 -21.64 16.23 18.29
CA TRP A 201 -20.56 16.30 19.27
C TRP A 201 -19.38 17.12 18.74
N ALA A 202 -18.98 16.90 17.48
CA ALA A 202 -17.87 17.62 16.87
C ALA A 202 -18.12 19.13 16.78
N ARG A 203 -19.31 19.55 16.34
CA ARG A 203 -19.69 20.98 16.28
C ARG A 203 -19.64 21.64 17.65
N GLN A 204 -20.12 20.96 18.69
CA GLN A 204 -20.01 21.43 20.07
C GLN A 204 -18.53 21.49 20.54
N ALA A 205 -17.77 20.43 20.29
CA ALA A 205 -16.36 20.35 20.62
C ALA A 205 -15.53 21.41 19.88
N LEU A 206 -15.99 21.88 18.73
CA LEU A 206 -15.39 22.92 17.88
C LEU A 206 -16.14 24.28 17.99
N GLU A 207 -16.71 24.61 19.14
CA GLU A 207 -17.22 25.98 19.36
C GLU A 207 -16.11 27.02 19.56
N GLY A 208 -16.40 28.29 19.30
CA GLY A 208 -15.49 29.41 19.60
C GLY A 208 -14.62 29.92 18.45
N ALA A 209 -14.86 29.43 17.23
CA ALA A 209 -14.34 29.99 15.99
C ALA A 209 -15.33 29.73 14.84
N PRO A 210 -15.33 30.52 13.75
CA PRO A 210 -16.25 30.31 12.62
C PRO A 210 -15.98 29.01 11.87
N ASP A 211 -14.71 28.61 11.78
CA ASP A 211 -14.21 27.45 11.06
C ASP A 211 -13.05 26.82 11.83
N TRP A 212 -12.75 25.53 11.59
CA TRP A 212 -11.61 24.84 12.22
C TRP A 212 -10.75 24.10 11.22
N ILE A 213 -9.45 24.04 11.51
CA ILE A 213 -8.53 23.07 10.89
C ILE A 213 -8.13 22.01 11.90
N ALA A 214 -7.92 20.79 11.43
CA ALA A 214 -7.31 19.74 12.23
C ALA A 214 -5.80 19.71 11.99
N VAL A 215 -5.03 19.42 13.04
CA VAL A 215 -3.58 19.26 12.94
C VAL A 215 -3.17 18.01 13.69
N GLN A 216 -2.43 17.13 13.02
CA GLN A 216 -1.77 16.01 13.64
C GLN A 216 -0.26 16.14 13.49
N ALA A 217 0.38 16.60 14.56
CA ALA A 217 1.82 16.90 14.57
C ALA A 217 2.70 15.69 14.96
N GLY A 218 2.09 14.61 15.47
CA GLY A 218 2.79 13.39 15.89
C GLY A 218 2.73 12.26 14.87
N ALA A 219 3.51 11.21 15.13
CA ALA A 219 3.38 9.90 14.52
C ALA A 219 3.96 8.83 15.45
N SER A 220 3.49 7.58 15.31
CA SER A 220 4.00 6.42 16.06
C SER A 220 5.49 6.14 15.84
N ASP A 221 6.02 6.59 14.71
CA ASP A 221 7.45 6.56 14.40
C ASP A 221 7.89 8.01 14.14
N SER A 222 8.79 8.49 14.99
CA SER A 222 9.31 9.85 14.91
C SER A 222 10.07 10.09 13.61
N MET A 223 10.61 9.06 12.94
CA MET A 223 11.30 9.18 11.66
C MET A 223 10.41 9.70 10.54
N LYS A 224 9.12 9.40 10.58
CA LYS A 224 8.12 9.86 9.63
C LYS A 224 7.32 11.08 10.09
N ALA A 225 7.71 11.71 11.20
CA ALA A 225 7.08 12.93 11.70
C ALA A 225 7.93 14.17 11.40
N TRP A 226 7.29 15.21 10.84
CA TRP A 226 7.86 16.55 10.75
C TRP A 226 8.06 17.16 12.15
N HIS A 227 8.98 18.11 12.28
CA HIS A 227 9.33 18.64 13.61
C HIS A 227 8.15 19.41 14.23
N PRO A 228 7.74 19.09 15.48
CA PRO A 228 6.64 19.79 16.16
C PRO A 228 6.83 21.32 16.20
N ARG A 229 8.05 21.81 16.47
CA ARG A 229 8.36 23.25 16.38
C ARG A 229 7.96 23.90 15.05
N LEU A 230 8.11 23.18 13.92
CA LEU A 230 7.85 23.73 12.60
C LEU A 230 6.34 23.80 12.30
N PHE A 231 5.53 22.88 12.84
CA PHE A 231 4.08 23.03 12.89
C PHE A 231 3.69 24.30 13.64
N GLY A 232 4.29 24.55 14.82
CA GLY A 232 3.96 25.72 15.64
C GLY A 232 4.23 27.04 14.92
N LEU A 233 5.38 27.14 14.23
CA LEU A 233 5.74 28.30 13.40
C LEU A 233 4.77 28.49 12.23
N THR A 234 4.40 27.40 11.55
CA THR A 234 3.46 27.40 10.43
C THR A 234 2.10 27.97 10.86
N LEU A 235 1.58 27.46 11.98
CA LEU A 235 0.27 27.84 12.50
C LEU A 235 0.25 29.30 12.99
N ALA A 236 1.33 29.79 13.60
CA ALA A 236 1.44 31.17 14.03
C ALA A 236 1.52 32.16 12.86
N ARG A 237 2.08 31.73 11.73
CA ARG A 237 2.03 32.51 10.48
C ARG A 237 0.62 32.52 9.90
N LEU A 238 -0.02 31.35 9.83
CA LEU A 238 -1.39 31.20 9.32
C LEU A 238 -2.38 32.10 10.09
N SER A 239 -2.27 32.17 11.42
CA SER A 239 -3.20 32.95 12.25
C SER A 239 -3.23 34.44 11.95
N LYS A 240 -2.18 34.99 11.32
CA LYS A 240 -2.13 36.41 10.93
C LYS A 240 -2.99 36.74 9.71
N GLN A 241 -3.34 35.73 8.92
CA GLN A 241 -4.03 35.89 7.63
C GLN A 241 -5.35 35.11 7.56
N TRP A 242 -5.54 34.13 8.45
CA TRP A 242 -6.76 33.34 8.54
C TRP A 242 -7.23 33.24 9.99
N HIS A 243 -8.49 33.62 10.26
CA HIS A 243 -9.06 33.75 11.61
C HIS A 243 -10.08 32.65 11.91
N GLY A 244 -9.63 31.39 12.00
CA GLY A 244 -10.42 30.27 12.51
C GLY A 244 -9.73 29.55 13.66
N GLY A 245 -10.21 28.37 14.06
CA GLY A 245 -9.65 27.59 15.16
C GLY A 245 -8.70 26.48 14.69
N ILE A 246 -7.83 26.03 15.60
CA ILE A 246 -6.89 24.92 15.39
C ILE A 246 -7.21 23.80 16.39
N ALA A 247 -7.57 22.62 15.88
CA ALA A 247 -7.81 21.42 16.68
C ALA A 247 -6.65 20.43 16.54
N PHE A 248 -5.87 20.23 17.60
CA PHE A 248 -4.85 19.18 17.65
C PHE A 248 -5.50 17.83 17.90
N ILE A 249 -5.22 16.86 17.03
CA ILE A 249 -5.68 15.48 17.14
C ILE A 249 -4.50 14.53 17.37
N GLY A 250 -4.79 13.32 17.82
CA GLY A 250 -3.80 12.30 18.09
C GLY A 250 -4.22 11.38 19.23
N SER A 251 -3.30 10.51 19.62
CA SER A 251 -3.39 9.69 20.82
C SER A 251 -2.76 10.39 22.02
N THR A 252 -2.89 9.80 23.21
CA THR A 252 -2.19 10.27 24.42
C THR A 252 -0.67 10.19 24.28
N GLU A 253 -0.14 9.31 23.42
CA GLU A 253 1.29 9.14 23.19
C GLU A 253 1.93 10.36 22.48
N GLU A 254 1.11 11.21 21.86
CA GLU A 254 1.54 12.38 21.09
C GLU A 254 1.41 13.69 21.88
N GLU A 255 1.03 13.63 23.17
CA GLU A 255 0.80 14.81 24.01
C GLU A 255 2.03 15.70 24.14
N ALA A 256 3.23 15.10 24.23
CA ALA A 256 4.49 15.85 24.29
C ALA A 256 4.75 16.67 23.01
N ALA A 257 4.50 16.07 21.83
CA ALA A 257 4.65 16.77 20.55
C ALA A 257 3.63 17.92 20.44
N ILE A 258 2.38 17.70 20.83
CA ILE A 258 1.32 18.71 20.80
C ILE A 258 1.61 19.86 21.77
N ALA A 259 2.16 19.56 22.94
CA ALA A 259 2.60 20.56 23.90
C ALA A 259 3.71 21.46 23.31
N GLU A 260 4.70 20.86 22.64
CA GLU A 260 5.76 21.61 21.93
C GLU A 260 5.18 22.51 20.83
N VAL A 261 4.30 21.98 19.98
CA VAL A 261 3.63 22.77 18.92
C VAL A 261 2.91 23.97 19.53
N THR A 262 2.11 23.73 20.57
CA THR A 262 1.31 24.76 21.23
C THR A 262 2.18 25.83 21.87
N GLN A 263 3.29 25.44 22.50
CA GLN A 263 4.25 26.37 23.10
C GLN A 263 4.91 27.25 22.03
N VAL A 264 5.38 26.65 20.93
CA VAL A 264 6.03 27.39 19.84
C VAL A 264 5.05 28.32 19.14
N TYR A 265 3.83 27.84 18.88
CA TYR A 265 2.74 28.64 18.33
C TYR A 265 2.48 29.92 19.14
N LYS A 266 2.32 29.79 20.46
CA LYS A 266 2.12 30.95 21.35
C LYS A 266 3.33 31.89 21.36
N LYS A 267 4.54 31.34 21.46
CA LYS A 267 5.78 32.14 21.49
C LYS A 267 6.00 32.92 20.19
N ALA A 268 5.57 32.37 19.05
CA ALA A 268 5.66 33.02 17.74
C ALA A 268 4.53 34.05 17.48
N GLY A 269 3.67 34.31 18.47
CA GLY A 269 2.57 35.28 18.36
C GLY A 269 1.33 34.75 17.67
N GLY A 270 1.01 33.45 17.82
CA GLY A 270 -0.22 32.87 17.32
C GLY A 270 -1.48 33.41 18.02
N GLU A 271 -2.50 33.77 17.24
CA GLU A 271 -3.68 34.52 17.70
C GLU A 271 -5.00 33.71 17.68
N ASN A 272 -5.06 32.68 16.83
CA ASN A 272 -6.21 31.81 16.66
C ASN A 272 -6.50 30.94 17.91
N PRO A 273 -7.78 30.61 18.18
CA PRO A 273 -8.16 29.64 19.19
C PRO A 273 -7.53 28.27 18.94
N VAL A 274 -7.09 27.61 20.01
CA VAL A 274 -6.48 26.27 19.96
C VAL A 274 -7.22 25.32 20.89
N LYS A 275 -7.52 24.13 20.41
CA LYS A 275 -8.08 23.02 21.19
C LYS A 275 -7.21 21.78 21.07
N ASN A 276 -6.86 21.17 22.20
CA ASN A 276 -6.21 19.86 22.23
C ASN A 276 -7.27 18.77 22.42
N MET A 277 -7.43 17.93 21.39
CA MET A 277 -8.38 16.81 21.33
C MET A 277 -7.66 15.45 21.34
N ALA A 278 -6.33 15.43 21.44
CA ALA A 278 -5.57 14.19 21.46
C ALA A 278 -5.89 13.36 22.70
N GLY A 279 -6.14 12.07 22.50
CA GLY A 279 -6.60 11.16 23.55
C GLY A 279 -8.00 11.46 24.11
N ARG A 280 -8.73 12.43 23.56
CA ARG A 280 -10.04 12.89 24.04
C ARG A 280 -11.20 12.58 23.10
N THR A 281 -10.94 11.74 22.09
CA THR A 281 -11.94 11.35 21.09
C THR A 281 -12.02 9.83 21.00
N THR A 282 -13.23 9.33 20.84
CA THR A 282 -13.44 8.00 20.25
C THR A 282 -13.17 8.06 18.74
N VAL A 283 -13.00 6.91 18.09
CA VAL A 283 -12.79 6.86 16.63
C VAL A 283 -13.98 7.48 15.86
N SER A 284 -15.21 7.26 16.32
CA SER A 284 -16.39 7.89 15.71
C SER A 284 -16.38 9.42 15.88
N GLN A 285 -16.01 9.91 17.07
CA GLN A 285 -15.86 11.35 17.33
C GLN A 285 -14.72 11.97 16.54
N LEU A 286 -13.60 11.27 16.34
CA LEU A 286 -12.50 11.72 15.49
C LEU A 286 -12.97 11.89 14.04
N ALA A 287 -13.70 10.91 13.50
CA ALA A 287 -14.26 11.01 12.15
C ALA A 287 -15.25 12.19 12.03
N GLY A 288 -16.13 12.37 13.03
CA GLY A 288 -17.01 13.53 13.12
C GLY A 288 -16.25 14.85 13.17
N LEU A 289 -15.22 14.95 14.00
CA LEU A 289 -14.38 16.14 14.13
C LEU A 289 -13.70 16.49 12.82
N LEU A 290 -13.07 15.50 12.17
CA LEU A 290 -12.42 15.69 10.88
C LEU A 290 -13.42 16.17 9.83
N ALA A 291 -14.63 15.60 9.79
CA ALA A 291 -15.68 15.97 8.85
C ALA A 291 -16.25 17.39 9.03
N GLU A 292 -16.02 18.03 10.18
CA GLU A 292 -16.40 19.42 10.46
C GLU A 292 -15.20 20.38 10.33
N CYS A 293 -13.98 19.86 10.10
CA CYS A 293 -12.80 20.67 9.80
C CYS A 293 -12.68 20.95 8.30
N ARG A 294 -12.03 22.08 7.97
CA ARG A 294 -11.83 22.53 6.58
C ARG A 294 -10.65 21.86 5.88
N VAL A 295 -9.65 21.47 6.65
CA VAL A 295 -8.45 20.77 6.17
C VAL A 295 -7.77 20.09 7.36
N LEU A 296 -7.12 18.96 7.11
CA LEU A 296 -6.17 18.33 8.02
C LEU A 296 -4.74 18.59 7.55
N LEU A 297 -3.90 19.17 8.40
CA LEU A 297 -2.44 19.18 8.24
C LEU A 297 -1.83 18.03 9.04
N THR A 298 -1.12 17.11 8.39
CA THR A 298 -0.68 15.87 9.05
C THR A 298 0.62 15.32 8.46
N ASN A 299 1.23 14.38 9.18
CA ASN A 299 2.15 13.39 8.64
C ASN A 299 1.38 12.14 8.13
N ASP A 300 2.04 11.21 7.44
CA ASP A 300 1.45 9.93 7.02
C ASP A 300 1.12 9.01 8.21
N THR A 301 -0.17 8.96 8.56
CA THR A 301 -0.70 8.29 9.76
C THR A 301 -2.17 7.93 9.62
N GLY A 302 -2.68 7.09 10.53
CA GLY A 302 -4.07 6.61 10.49
C GLY A 302 -5.14 7.70 10.33
N PRO A 303 -5.11 8.81 11.08
CA PRO A 303 -6.11 9.87 10.94
C PRO A 303 -6.11 10.58 9.58
N MET A 304 -5.01 10.53 8.83
CA MET A 304 -4.96 11.01 7.44
C MET A 304 -6.01 10.30 6.59
N HIS A 305 -6.06 8.97 6.65
CA HIS A 305 -7.01 8.17 5.89
C HIS A 305 -8.44 8.36 6.37
N VAL A 306 -8.64 8.53 7.68
CA VAL A 306 -9.95 8.88 8.24
C VAL A 306 -10.42 10.23 7.68
N SER A 307 -9.54 11.22 7.56
CA SER A 307 -9.86 12.54 6.99
C SER A 307 -10.26 12.44 5.52
N VAL A 308 -9.49 11.69 4.72
CA VAL A 308 -9.83 11.40 3.32
C VAL A 308 -11.23 10.80 3.23
N ALA A 309 -11.51 9.75 4.01
CA ALA A 309 -12.77 9.03 3.95
C ALA A 309 -13.96 9.79 4.60
N ALA A 310 -13.66 10.81 5.43
CA ALA A 310 -14.63 11.75 5.97
C ALA A 310 -14.99 12.88 4.98
N GLY A 311 -14.24 13.02 3.88
CA GLY A 311 -14.42 14.06 2.87
C GLY A 311 -13.67 15.37 3.16
N THR A 312 -12.71 15.35 4.09
CA THR A 312 -11.95 16.53 4.50
C THR A 312 -10.61 16.59 3.76
N PRO A 313 -10.29 17.71 3.07
CA PRO A 313 -9.00 17.91 2.40
C PRO A 313 -7.82 17.65 3.34
N VAL A 314 -6.74 17.12 2.78
CA VAL A 314 -5.54 16.74 3.52
C VAL A 314 -4.34 17.44 2.92
N ILE A 315 -3.47 17.97 3.78
CA ILE A 315 -2.10 18.34 3.45
C ILE A 315 -1.20 17.37 4.22
N ASP A 316 -0.60 16.43 3.49
CA ASP A 316 0.35 15.45 4.01
C ASP A 316 1.78 15.95 3.88
N LEU A 317 2.52 15.91 4.99
CA LEU A 317 3.95 16.20 5.07
C LEU A 317 4.73 14.88 5.04
N SER A 318 5.11 14.47 3.82
CA SER A 318 5.72 13.17 3.56
C SER A 318 7.23 13.24 3.77
N VAL A 319 7.69 12.80 4.95
CA VAL A 319 9.11 12.81 5.34
C VAL A 319 9.61 11.41 5.77
N GLY A 320 10.93 11.24 5.77
CA GLY A 320 11.56 9.99 6.18
C GLY A 320 11.39 8.88 5.13
N HIS A 321 11.01 7.68 5.59
CA HIS A 321 10.82 6.51 4.74
C HIS A 321 9.42 6.43 4.11
N VAL A 322 8.54 7.40 4.40
CA VAL A 322 7.19 7.47 3.82
C VAL A 322 7.27 7.70 2.33
N ASP A 323 6.55 6.89 1.56
CA ASP A 323 6.32 7.13 0.14
C ASP A 323 4.81 7.34 -0.08
N PHE A 324 4.45 8.59 -0.35
CA PHE A 324 3.06 8.97 -0.56
C PHE A 324 2.44 8.31 -1.80
N GLN A 325 3.24 7.81 -2.75
CA GLN A 325 2.70 7.04 -3.87
C GLN A 325 2.05 5.73 -3.38
N GLU A 326 2.53 5.21 -2.25
CA GLU A 326 2.07 3.96 -1.64
C GLU A 326 0.89 4.23 -0.69
N THR A 327 1.05 5.20 0.23
CA THR A 327 0.14 5.42 1.36
C THR A 327 -0.42 6.84 1.45
N GLY A 328 -0.16 7.70 0.49
CA GLY A 328 -0.66 9.08 0.52
C GLY A 328 -2.19 9.19 0.46
N PRO A 329 -2.74 10.39 0.67
CA PRO A 329 -4.18 10.62 0.70
C PRO A 329 -4.82 10.31 -0.66
N TYR A 330 -5.73 9.33 -0.67
CA TYR A 330 -6.27 8.71 -1.88
C TYR A 330 -7.46 9.48 -2.47
N GLY A 331 -7.45 9.69 -3.79
CA GLY A 331 -8.50 10.40 -4.51
C GLY A 331 -8.22 11.91 -4.63
N PRO A 332 -9.09 12.66 -5.32
CA PRO A 332 -8.83 14.06 -5.64
C PRO A 332 -8.99 15.00 -4.44
N GLY A 333 -8.29 16.14 -4.47
CA GLY A 333 -8.51 17.23 -3.51
C GLY A 333 -7.58 17.25 -2.29
N HIS A 334 -6.52 16.45 -2.30
CA HIS A 334 -5.49 16.44 -1.27
C HIS A 334 -4.15 16.92 -1.84
N TRP A 335 -3.25 17.28 -0.93
CA TRP A 335 -1.93 17.82 -1.24
C TRP A 335 -0.87 17.06 -0.48
N VAL A 336 0.27 16.83 -1.14
CA VAL A 336 1.43 16.19 -0.53
C VAL A 336 2.65 17.07 -0.72
N VAL A 337 3.35 17.34 0.38
CA VAL A 337 4.63 18.03 0.39
C VAL A 337 5.71 17.01 0.70
N GLN A 338 6.60 16.77 -0.27
CA GLN A 338 7.76 15.90 -0.11
C GLN A 338 9.04 16.73 -0.25
N PRO A 339 10.09 16.51 0.56
CA PRO A 339 11.36 17.18 0.34
C PRO A 339 11.98 16.77 -1.01
N ASP A 340 12.57 17.75 -1.68
CA ASP A 340 13.37 17.54 -2.88
C ASP A 340 14.78 17.11 -2.47
N LEU A 341 14.90 15.81 -2.18
CA LEU A 341 16.13 15.15 -1.77
C LEU A 341 16.27 13.85 -2.53
N GLU A 342 17.50 13.55 -2.95
CA GLU A 342 17.80 12.30 -3.63
C GLU A 342 17.46 11.08 -2.76
N CYS A 343 17.64 11.16 -1.44
CA CYS A 343 17.32 10.07 -0.52
C CYS A 343 15.83 9.96 -0.15
N ALA A 344 14.93 10.83 -0.64
CA ALA A 344 13.51 10.82 -0.28
C ALA A 344 12.64 10.16 -1.39
N PRO A 345 11.84 9.12 -1.07
CA PRO A 345 11.74 8.45 0.24
C PRO A 345 12.97 7.59 0.55
N CYS A 346 13.35 7.52 1.83
CA CYS A 346 14.49 6.68 2.24
C CYS A 346 14.06 5.22 2.45
N GLY A 347 15.02 4.30 2.55
CA GLY A 347 14.73 2.89 2.85
C GLY A 347 14.21 2.69 4.28
N PHE A 348 13.37 1.68 4.50
CA PHE A 348 12.82 1.36 5.82
C PHE A 348 13.91 0.98 6.85
N GLU A 349 14.96 0.30 6.40
CA GLU A 349 16.07 -0.18 7.25
C GLU A 349 17.24 0.81 7.32
N GLN A 350 17.12 1.99 6.69
CA GLN A 350 18.20 2.97 6.66
C GLN A 350 18.23 3.79 7.95
N ILE A 351 19.36 3.76 8.65
CA ILE A 351 19.63 4.65 9.78
C ILE A 351 19.98 6.03 9.22
N CYS A 352 19.11 7.02 9.44
CA CYS A 352 19.34 8.40 9.03
C CYS A 352 20.10 9.18 10.12
N THR A 353 21.16 9.90 9.74
CA THR A 353 21.98 10.70 10.66
C THR A 353 21.78 12.21 10.54
N HIS A 354 21.07 12.69 9.51
CA HIS A 354 20.99 14.12 9.19
C HIS A 354 19.58 14.70 9.29
N HIS A 355 18.52 13.89 9.13
CA HIS A 355 17.10 14.30 9.15
C HIS A 355 16.73 15.54 8.30
N ALA A 356 17.58 15.92 7.33
CA ALA A 356 17.42 17.12 6.50
C ALA A 356 16.08 17.16 5.74
N CYS A 357 15.44 16.02 5.50
CA CYS A 357 14.10 15.92 4.95
C CYS A 357 13.07 16.73 5.75
N LYS A 358 13.21 16.79 7.08
CA LYS A 358 12.31 17.50 7.97
C LYS A 358 12.54 19.01 7.91
N ASP A 359 13.80 19.46 7.92
CA ASP A 359 14.11 20.89 7.89
C ASP A 359 13.91 21.52 6.50
N ARG A 360 13.90 20.71 5.43
CA ARG A 360 13.71 21.19 4.05
C ARG A 360 12.29 21.66 3.76
N ILE A 361 11.30 21.07 4.41
CA ILE A 361 9.93 21.58 4.40
C ILE A 361 9.91 22.79 5.34
N VAL A 362 9.75 23.99 4.78
CA VAL A 362 9.80 25.24 5.55
C VAL A 362 8.39 25.69 5.98
N PRO A 363 8.21 26.25 7.19
CA PRO A 363 6.92 26.69 7.69
C PRO A 363 6.16 27.67 6.79
N ASP A 364 6.88 28.58 6.13
CA ASP A 364 6.29 29.57 5.25
C ASP A 364 5.56 28.94 4.06
N PHE A 365 6.18 27.93 3.46
CA PHE A 365 5.61 27.20 2.34
C PHE A 365 4.31 26.47 2.75
N VAL A 366 4.33 25.80 3.92
CA VAL A 366 3.17 25.06 4.43
C VAL A 366 2.04 26.03 4.84
N GLY A 367 2.38 27.19 5.40
CA GLY A 367 1.42 28.23 5.75
C GLY A 367 0.71 28.80 4.54
N ASP A 368 1.46 29.06 3.47
CA ASP A 368 0.90 29.55 2.20
C ASP A 368 0.04 28.45 1.52
N LEU A 369 0.39 27.16 1.66
CA LEU A 369 -0.47 26.04 1.23
C LEU A 369 -1.79 25.98 1.97
N LEU A 370 -1.75 26.13 3.30
CA LEU A 370 -2.96 26.17 4.10
C LEU A 370 -3.86 27.32 3.66
N LEU A 371 -3.31 28.51 3.43
CA LEU A 371 -4.07 29.65 2.93
C LEU A 371 -4.67 29.37 1.55
N HIS A 372 -3.90 28.79 0.63
CA HIS A 372 -4.39 28.38 -0.69
C HIS A 372 -5.59 27.43 -0.56
N VAL A 373 -5.47 26.36 0.24
CA VAL A 373 -6.54 25.37 0.44
C VAL A 373 -7.75 25.97 1.17
N LEU A 374 -7.53 26.86 2.15
CA LEU A 374 -8.59 27.48 2.94
C LEU A 374 -9.30 28.63 2.24
N GLN A 375 -8.65 29.38 1.37
CA GLN A 375 -9.23 30.59 0.78
C GLN A 375 -9.41 30.49 -0.73
N ASN A 376 -8.96 29.39 -1.35
CA ASN A 376 -8.91 29.22 -2.80
C ASN A 376 -8.18 30.39 -3.48
N THR A 377 -7.15 30.92 -2.84
CA THR A 377 -6.36 32.06 -3.31
C THR A 377 -5.23 31.58 -4.21
N PRO A 378 -4.77 32.37 -5.19
CA PRO A 378 -3.60 32.02 -5.98
C PRO A 378 -2.39 31.75 -5.07
N TRP A 379 -1.73 30.62 -5.31
CA TRP A 379 -0.56 30.23 -4.57
C TRP A 379 0.60 31.22 -4.82
N ALA A 380 1.13 31.83 -3.75
CA ALA A 380 2.13 32.91 -3.85
C ALA A 380 3.60 32.46 -3.66
N SER A 381 3.83 31.27 -3.10
CA SER A 381 5.17 30.86 -2.64
C SER A 381 6.01 30.16 -3.73
N GLN A 382 7.22 30.63 -4.04
CA GLN A 382 8.15 29.81 -4.82
C GLN A 382 8.93 28.89 -3.88
N GLY A 383 8.53 27.62 -3.82
CA GLY A 383 9.21 26.62 -2.99
C GLY A 383 10.51 26.16 -3.63
N SER A 384 11.65 26.52 -3.03
CA SER A 384 12.92 25.86 -3.31
C SER A 384 13.09 24.68 -2.34
N GLY A 385 13.38 23.48 -2.85
CA GLY A 385 13.70 22.32 -2.02
C GLY A 385 12.56 21.39 -1.63
N VAL A 386 11.35 21.62 -2.12
CA VAL A 386 10.22 20.70 -1.95
C VAL A 386 9.59 20.38 -3.30
N ARG A 387 8.97 19.22 -3.37
CA ARG A 387 8.07 18.81 -4.44
C ARG A 387 6.66 18.84 -3.89
N LEU A 388 5.77 19.53 -4.58
CA LEU A 388 4.35 19.60 -4.23
C LEU A 388 3.57 18.75 -5.21
N TYR A 389 2.74 17.86 -4.68
CA TYR A 389 1.84 17.05 -5.47
C TYR A 389 0.39 17.34 -5.06
N GLN A 390 -0.50 17.23 -6.02
CA GLN A 390 -1.93 17.19 -5.80
C GLN A 390 -2.42 15.78 -6.11
N SER A 391 -3.20 15.19 -5.20
CA SER A 391 -3.82 13.89 -5.43
C SER A 391 -4.96 14.03 -6.45
N ASP A 392 -5.14 12.99 -7.27
CA ASP A 392 -6.12 12.95 -8.35
C ASP A 392 -6.46 11.49 -8.71
N VAL A 393 -7.24 11.30 -9.78
CA VAL A 393 -7.51 10.02 -10.43
C VAL A 393 -6.88 10.03 -11.83
N ASP A 394 -6.23 8.94 -12.20
CA ASP A 394 -5.63 8.77 -13.53
C ASP A 394 -6.64 8.27 -14.58
N GLU A 395 -6.16 8.15 -15.82
CA GLU A 395 -6.97 7.79 -16.98
C GLU A 395 -7.49 6.33 -16.94
N ASP A 396 -6.94 5.48 -16.07
CA ASP A 396 -7.43 4.12 -15.80
C ASP A 396 -8.43 4.08 -14.62
N GLY A 397 -8.71 5.21 -13.97
CA GLY A 397 -9.59 5.26 -12.81
C GLY A 397 -8.91 4.85 -11.50
N LEU A 398 -7.58 4.94 -11.43
CA LEU A 398 -6.79 4.62 -10.22
C LEU A 398 -6.26 5.90 -9.57
N GLY A 399 -5.96 5.84 -8.27
CA GLY A 399 -5.45 6.99 -7.53
C GLY A 399 -4.05 7.40 -8.02
N THR A 400 -3.84 8.71 -8.17
CA THR A 400 -2.56 9.25 -8.67
C THR A 400 -2.19 10.56 -7.98
N PHE A 401 -0.97 11.03 -8.22
CA PHE A 401 -0.45 12.28 -7.69
C PHE A 401 0.22 13.08 -8.80
N ARG A 402 -0.33 14.26 -9.11
CA ARG A 402 0.19 15.16 -10.13
C ARG A 402 1.14 16.17 -9.52
N LEU A 403 2.36 16.25 -10.06
CA LEU A 403 3.37 17.23 -9.64
C LEU A 403 2.91 18.65 -10.00
N GLN A 404 2.79 19.52 -9.00
CA GLN A 404 2.38 20.92 -9.14
C GLN A 404 3.58 21.87 -9.05
N LEU A 405 4.57 21.52 -8.22
CA LEU A 405 5.80 22.30 -8.03
C LEU A 405 6.99 21.37 -7.82
N GLY A 406 8.15 21.78 -8.32
CA GLY A 406 9.40 21.03 -8.22
C GLY A 406 9.68 20.25 -9.50
N ARG A 407 10.63 19.32 -9.45
CA ARG A 407 10.98 18.45 -10.57
C ARG A 407 11.20 17.05 -10.07
N GLU A 408 10.68 16.07 -10.79
CA GLU A 408 11.06 14.68 -10.60
C GLU A 408 12.23 14.35 -11.53
N PRO A 409 13.23 13.54 -11.11
CA PRO A 409 14.26 13.07 -12.02
C PRO A 409 13.65 12.39 -13.25
N LEU A 410 14.13 12.76 -14.45
CA LEU A 410 13.54 12.33 -15.72
C LEU A 410 13.45 10.80 -15.84
N ALA A 411 14.49 10.07 -15.42
CA ALA A 411 14.49 8.61 -15.45
C ALA A 411 13.40 8.03 -14.53
N THR A 412 13.27 8.55 -13.31
CA THR A 412 12.22 8.14 -12.37
C THR A 412 10.83 8.37 -12.96
N ALA A 413 10.56 9.56 -13.49
CA ALA A 413 9.26 9.89 -14.08
C ALA A 413 8.93 8.99 -15.29
N TRP A 414 9.92 8.73 -16.16
CA TRP A 414 9.77 7.86 -17.33
C TRP A 414 9.46 6.42 -16.91
N TYR A 415 10.29 5.82 -16.04
CA TYR A 415 10.10 4.42 -15.61
C TYR A 415 8.85 4.25 -14.75
N ALA A 416 8.51 5.23 -13.92
CA ALA A 416 7.29 5.18 -13.14
C ALA A 416 6.05 5.08 -14.03
N ARG A 417 5.98 5.89 -15.09
CA ARG A 417 4.88 5.83 -16.07
C ARG A 417 4.91 4.53 -16.88
N PHE A 418 6.09 4.07 -17.30
CA PHE A 418 6.26 2.80 -17.99
C PHE A 418 5.73 1.63 -17.15
N TRP A 419 6.20 1.50 -15.90
CA TRP A 419 5.83 0.40 -15.01
C TRP A 419 4.38 0.47 -14.56
N ARG A 420 3.84 1.67 -14.35
CA ARG A 420 2.42 1.88 -14.06
C ARG A 420 1.53 1.27 -15.14
N ARG A 421 1.86 1.48 -16.42
CA ARG A 421 1.13 0.89 -17.55
C ARG A 421 1.39 -0.60 -17.65
N TYR A 422 2.66 -1.01 -17.68
CA TYR A 422 3.06 -2.40 -17.88
C TYR A 422 2.43 -3.34 -16.86
N TRP A 423 2.46 -2.99 -15.57
CA TRP A 423 1.89 -3.86 -14.53
C TRP A 423 0.38 -3.91 -14.59
N TYR A 424 -0.29 -2.78 -14.87
CA TYR A 424 -1.73 -2.77 -15.07
C TYR A 424 -2.14 -3.66 -16.24
N GLU A 425 -1.52 -3.48 -17.40
CA GLU A 425 -1.81 -4.27 -18.61
C GLU A 425 -1.51 -5.77 -18.37
N SER A 426 -0.35 -6.08 -17.78
CA SER A 426 0.07 -7.45 -17.50
C SER A 426 -0.83 -8.16 -16.47
N HIS A 427 -1.33 -7.45 -15.46
CA HIS A 427 -2.08 -8.05 -14.36
C HIS A 427 -3.59 -8.10 -14.61
N THR A 428 -4.11 -7.15 -15.39
CA THR A 428 -5.56 -7.08 -15.70
C THR A 428 -5.90 -7.67 -17.07
N GLY A 429 -4.94 -7.71 -18.01
CA GLY A 429 -5.20 -8.03 -19.42
C GLY A 429 -5.91 -6.91 -20.20
N LEU A 430 -6.14 -5.75 -19.58
CA LEU A 430 -6.76 -4.58 -20.21
C LEU A 430 -5.69 -3.63 -20.74
N CYS A 431 -5.98 -2.88 -21.80
CA CYS A 431 -5.11 -1.78 -22.24
C CYS A 431 -5.19 -0.62 -21.26
N SER A 432 -4.04 -0.02 -20.91
CA SER A 432 -4.00 1.18 -20.08
C SER A 432 -4.25 2.42 -20.95
N ASN A 433 -5.14 3.31 -20.46
CA ASN A 433 -5.42 4.62 -21.02
C ASN A 433 -4.42 5.68 -20.55
N VAL A 434 -3.61 5.38 -19.52
CA VAL A 434 -2.51 6.27 -19.13
C VAL A 434 -1.55 6.41 -20.31
N PRO A 435 -1.19 7.63 -20.73
CA PRO A 435 -0.30 7.83 -21.87
C PRO A 435 1.02 7.10 -21.69
N ALA A 436 1.54 6.49 -22.76
CA ALA A 436 2.90 5.97 -22.76
C ALA A 436 3.91 7.10 -22.47
N PRO A 437 5.06 6.81 -21.85
CA PRO A 437 6.12 7.80 -21.72
C PRO A 437 6.62 8.21 -23.12
N GLU A 438 6.95 9.50 -23.27
CA GLU A 438 7.44 10.05 -24.53
C GLU A 438 8.91 9.69 -24.75
N GLY A 439 9.22 9.24 -25.96
CA GLY A 439 10.58 8.89 -26.36
C GLY A 439 11.22 7.76 -25.54
N PRO A 440 12.52 7.50 -25.75
CA PRO A 440 13.26 6.51 -24.97
C PRO A 440 13.59 6.99 -23.56
N PRO A 441 13.84 6.07 -22.60
CA PRO A 441 14.28 6.47 -21.27
C PRO A 441 15.64 7.20 -21.35
N PRO A 442 15.94 8.12 -20.42
CA PRO A 442 17.20 8.87 -20.42
C PRO A 442 18.46 7.98 -20.36
N ASP A 443 18.36 6.81 -19.75
CA ASP A 443 19.41 5.79 -19.60
C ASP A 443 19.22 4.59 -20.56
N ALA A 444 18.59 4.82 -21.72
CA ALA A 444 18.27 3.76 -22.68
C ALA A 444 19.49 2.94 -23.12
N THR A 445 20.65 3.58 -23.28
CA THR A 445 21.88 2.91 -23.72
C THR A 445 22.37 1.93 -22.64
N GLU A 446 22.40 2.39 -21.39
CA GLU A 446 22.78 1.59 -20.22
C GLU A 446 21.81 0.44 -20.00
N ALA A 447 20.50 0.70 -20.09
CA ALA A 447 19.46 -0.32 -19.95
C ALA A 447 19.59 -1.40 -21.04
N GLN A 448 19.80 -1.01 -22.30
CA GLN A 448 19.98 -1.94 -23.41
C GLN A 448 21.26 -2.78 -23.31
N GLU A 449 22.39 -2.16 -22.94
CA GLU A 449 23.64 -2.89 -22.73
C GLU A 449 23.49 -3.92 -21.60
N LEU A 450 22.80 -3.55 -20.52
CA LEU A 450 22.50 -4.47 -19.44
C LEU A 450 21.63 -5.64 -19.92
N ILE A 451 20.53 -5.37 -20.62
CA ILE A 451 19.64 -6.41 -21.14
C ILE A 451 20.39 -7.34 -22.10
N ARG A 452 21.26 -6.80 -22.96
CA ARG A 452 22.12 -7.56 -23.88
C ARG A 452 23.06 -8.52 -23.13
N ARG A 453 23.58 -8.10 -21.97
CA ARG A 453 24.40 -8.94 -21.08
C ARG A 453 23.57 -9.95 -20.27
N LEU A 454 22.39 -9.55 -19.80
CA LEU A 454 21.51 -10.34 -18.94
C LEU A 454 20.87 -11.51 -19.70
N ARG A 455 20.35 -11.26 -20.91
CA ARG A 455 19.60 -12.24 -21.71
C ARG A 455 20.33 -13.56 -21.96
N PRO A 456 21.60 -13.61 -22.41
CA PRO A 456 22.30 -14.88 -22.63
C PRO A 456 22.54 -15.66 -21.33
N LEU A 457 22.87 -14.95 -20.24
CA LEU A 457 23.02 -15.58 -18.92
C LEU A 457 21.70 -16.18 -18.44
N LEU A 458 20.60 -15.43 -18.58
CA LEU A 458 19.27 -15.88 -18.19
C LEU A 458 18.78 -17.05 -19.06
N THR A 459 19.16 -17.08 -20.35
CA THR A 459 18.87 -18.20 -21.26
C THR A 459 19.60 -19.47 -20.81
N ASN A 460 20.86 -19.36 -20.38
CA ASN A 460 21.62 -20.47 -19.81
C ASN A 460 21.00 -20.97 -18.50
N ALA A 461 20.60 -20.05 -17.61
CA ALA A 461 19.91 -20.40 -16.38
C ALA A 461 18.55 -21.09 -16.63
N CYS A 462 17.79 -20.69 -17.65
CA CYS A 462 16.57 -21.38 -18.07
C CYS A 462 16.88 -22.82 -18.52
N ARG A 463 17.88 -22.99 -19.39
CA ARG A 463 18.29 -24.31 -19.89
C ARG A 463 18.73 -25.23 -18.76
N ARG A 464 19.48 -24.71 -17.78
CA ARG A 464 19.92 -25.47 -16.60
C ARG A 464 18.74 -25.81 -15.69
N ALA A 465 17.82 -24.89 -15.45
CA ALA A 465 16.60 -25.15 -14.68
C ALA A 465 15.74 -26.25 -15.35
N ASP A 466 15.64 -26.26 -16.68
CA ASP A 466 14.96 -27.33 -17.44
C ASP A 466 15.69 -28.68 -17.36
N GLU A 467 17.02 -28.68 -17.31
CA GLU A 467 17.81 -29.88 -17.08
C GLU A 467 17.59 -30.44 -15.67
N ILE A 468 17.63 -29.58 -14.65
CA ILE A 468 17.29 -29.92 -13.25
C ILE A 468 15.88 -30.52 -13.20
N ALA A 469 14.89 -29.90 -13.85
CA ALA A 469 13.52 -30.40 -13.89
C ALA A 469 13.39 -31.76 -14.58
N ARG A 470 14.12 -31.99 -15.68
CA ARG A 470 14.15 -33.28 -16.37
C ARG A 470 14.79 -34.37 -15.52
N LEU A 471 15.90 -34.09 -14.84
CA LEU A 471 16.59 -35.04 -13.97
C LEU A 471 15.77 -35.37 -12.72
N ALA A 472 15.16 -34.35 -12.10
CA ALA A 472 14.30 -34.51 -10.93
C ALA A 472 13.03 -35.34 -11.21
N ALA A 473 12.62 -35.47 -12.48
CA ALA A 473 11.47 -36.26 -12.89
C ALA A 473 11.81 -37.74 -13.19
N ARG A 474 13.11 -38.12 -13.25
CA ARG A 474 13.52 -39.50 -13.55
C ARG A 474 13.54 -40.37 -12.29
N VAL A 475 13.25 -41.67 -12.46
CA VAL A 475 13.38 -42.68 -11.40
C VAL A 475 14.29 -43.81 -11.91
N PRO A 476 15.41 -44.12 -11.22
CA PRO A 476 15.95 -43.44 -10.05
C PRO A 476 16.52 -42.04 -10.37
N VAL A 477 16.50 -41.14 -9.38
CA VAL A 477 17.07 -39.78 -9.52
C VAL A 477 18.59 -39.84 -9.40
N ASN A 478 19.32 -39.22 -10.34
CA ASN A 478 20.77 -39.03 -10.21
C ASN A 478 21.08 -37.87 -9.25
N VAL A 479 21.17 -38.17 -7.95
CA VAL A 479 21.33 -37.17 -6.88
C VAL A 479 22.63 -36.38 -6.99
N SER A 480 23.74 -37.03 -7.35
CA SER A 480 25.05 -36.37 -7.48
C SER A 480 25.03 -35.30 -8.56
N GLU A 481 24.45 -35.63 -9.72
CA GLU A 481 24.31 -34.69 -10.82
C GLU A 481 23.31 -33.56 -10.50
N LEU A 482 22.19 -33.89 -9.88
CA LEU A 482 21.21 -32.89 -9.43
C LEU A 482 21.83 -31.87 -8.47
N LYS A 483 22.62 -32.33 -7.48
CA LYS A 483 23.35 -31.46 -6.54
C LYS A 483 24.42 -30.61 -7.23
N ARG A 484 25.07 -31.12 -8.29
CA ARG A 484 26.04 -30.34 -9.08
C ARG A 484 25.31 -29.20 -9.80
N LEU A 485 24.26 -29.51 -10.57
CA LEU A 485 23.49 -28.53 -11.32
C LEU A 485 22.82 -27.48 -10.43
N GLN A 486 22.27 -27.87 -9.27
CA GLN A 486 21.68 -26.92 -8.32
C GLN A 486 22.72 -25.94 -7.75
N ARG A 487 23.94 -26.40 -7.43
CA ARG A 487 25.01 -25.52 -6.95
C ARG A 487 25.41 -24.51 -8.03
N GLU A 488 25.52 -24.96 -9.27
CA GLU A 488 25.83 -24.08 -10.40
C GLU A 488 24.69 -23.09 -10.68
N GLN A 489 23.43 -23.54 -10.60
CA GLN A 489 22.25 -22.68 -10.75
C GLN A 489 22.24 -21.58 -9.70
N ARG A 490 22.50 -21.93 -8.43
CA ARG A 490 22.50 -20.98 -7.32
C ARG A 490 23.61 -19.94 -7.45
N ALA A 491 24.82 -20.36 -7.82
CA ALA A 491 25.94 -19.46 -8.07
C ALA A 491 25.66 -18.46 -9.21
N GLU A 492 24.95 -18.90 -10.25
CA GLU A 492 24.54 -18.04 -11.37
C GLU A 492 23.35 -17.13 -10.98
N GLN A 493 22.43 -17.61 -10.15
CA GLN A 493 21.27 -16.85 -9.67
C GLN A 493 21.67 -15.57 -8.94
N ASP A 494 22.64 -15.63 -8.02
CA ASP A 494 23.07 -14.45 -7.26
C ASP A 494 23.63 -13.36 -8.21
N ARG A 495 24.41 -13.78 -9.21
CA ARG A 495 24.95 -12.88 -10.24
C ARG A 495 23.84 -12.29 -11.12
N LEU A 496 22.88 -13.10 -11.52
CA LEU A 496 21.73 -12.68 -12.32
C LEU A 496 20.87 -11.68 -11.55
N PHE A 497 20.63 -11.92 -10.26
CA PHE A 497 19.88 -11.04 -9.39
C PHE A 497 20.54 -9.66 -9.28
N LEU A 498 21.84 -9.61 -8.96
CA LEU A 498 22.58 -8.35 -8.89
C LEU A 498 22.54 -7.58 -10.21
N LEU A 499 22.70 -8.27 -11.34
CA LEU A 499 22.61 -7.65 -12.65
C LEU A 499 21.19 -7.12 -12.92
N GLY A 500 20.16 -7.94 -12.72
CA GLY A 500 18.76 -7.58 -12.96
C GLY A 500 18.25 -6.44 -12.08
N MET A 501 18.77 -6.30 -10.86
CA MET A 501 18.39 -5.22 -9.94
C MET A 501 19.12 -3.88 -10.19
N SER A 502 20.12 -3.84 -11.07
CA SER A 502 21.00 -2.66 -11.20
C SER A 502 20.45 -1.52 -12.07
N THR A 503 19.31 -1.70 -12.74
CA THR A 503 18.63 -0.62 -13.49
C THR A 503 17.15 -0.58 -13.20
N ALA A 504 16.55 0.60 -13.32
CA ALA A 504 15.10 0.78 -13.21
C ALA A 504 14.33 0.04 -14.33
N ALA A 505 14.98 -0.29 -15.45
CA ALA A 505 14.42 -1.06 -16.56
C ALA A 505 14.20 -2.55 -16.25
N THR A 506 14.98 -3.15 -15.35
CA THR A 506 14.89 -4.60 -15.08
C THR A 506 14.63 -4.94 -13.61
N ALA A 507 14.83 -4.01 -12.68
CA ALA A 507 14.66 -4.29 -11.25
C ALA A 507 13.24 -4.77 -10.89
N PRO A 508 12.14 -4.15 -11.36
CA PRO A 508 10.80 -4.61 -10.99
C PRO A 508 10.48 -6.05 -11.41
N VAL A 509 10.88 -6.47 -12.62
CA VAL A 509 10.67 -7.86 -13.07
C VAL A 509 11.65 -8.85 -12.46
N THR A 510 12.81 -8.39 -11.99
CA THR A 510 13.77 -9.21 -11.25
C THR A 510 13.25 -9.49 -9.84
N ALA A 511 12.69 -8.49 -9.16
CA ALA A 511 12.01 -8.67 -7.88
C ALA A 511 10.82 -9.64 -7.99
N ALA A 512 9.97 -9.47 -9.01
CA ALA A 512 8.86 -10.39 -9.29
C ALA A 512 9.32 -11.83 -9.59
N PHE A 513 10.49 -11.99 -10.23
CA PHE A 513 11.10 -13.31 -10.42
C PHE A 513 11.51 -13.96 -9.09
N VAL A 514 12.18 -13.23 -8.20
CA VAL A 514 12.61 -13.76 -6.89
C VAL A 514 11.42 -14.25 -6.09
N ARG A 515 10.34 -13.46 -6.03
CA ARG A 515 9.11 -13.92 -5.37
C ARG A 515 8.53 -15.15 -6.04
N GLN A 516 8.41 -15.17 -7.35
CA GLN A 516 7.88 -16.33 -8.07
C GLN A 516 8.73 -17.60 -7.85
N LEU A 517 10.04 -17.46 -7.70
CA LEU A 517 10.95 -18.57 -7.38
C LEU A 517 10.70 -19.15 -5.98
N HIS A 518 10.23 -18.33 -5.05
CA HIS A 518 9.95 -18.73 -3.66
C HIS A 518 8.46 -19.00 -3.39
N ASN A 519 7.59 -18.88 -4.40
CA ASN A 519 6.15 -19.10 -4.29
C ASN A 519 5.78 -20.59 -4.45
N ASP A 520 6.48 -21.45 -3.71
CA ASP A 520 6.44 -22.90 -3.88
C ASP A 520 5.18 -23.51 -3.26
N ASN A 521 4.14 -23.76 -4.06
CA ASN A 521 2.93 -24.49 -3.64
C ASN A 521 2.71 -25.78 -4.45
N VAL A 522 3.75 -26.60 -4.58
CA VAL A 522 3.69 -27.87 -5.32
C VAL A 522 4.33 -29.01 -4.54
N GLU A 523 3.69 -30.16 -4.53
CA GLU A 523 4.24 -31.36 -3.87
C GLU A 523 5.20 -32.12 -4.79
N GLY A 524 6.31 -32.64 -4.26
CA GLY A 524 7.20 -33.55 -4.98
C GLY A 524 8.26 -32.86 -5.85
N VAL A 525 9.48 -33.42 -5.80
CA VAL A 525 10.72 -32.81 -6.31
C VAL A 525 10.66 -32.48 -7.80
N GLY A 526 10.08 -33.35 -8.64
CA GLY A 526 9.95 -33.10 -10.07
C GLY A 526 8.98 -31.95 -10.41
N ARG A 527 7.91 -31.76 -9.62
CA ARG A 527 6.97 -30.63 -9.81
C ARG A 527 7.60 -29.33 -9.32
N LEU A 528 8.29 -29.36 -8.17
CA LEU A 528 9.04 -28.22 -7.65
C LEU A 528 10.08 -27.72 -8.66
N ALA A 529 10.89 -28.61 -9.22
CA ALA A 529 11.89 -28.24 -10.21
C ALA A 529 11.27 -27.64 -11.49
N ARG A 530 10.10 -28.15 -11.93
CA ARG A 530 9.35 -27.55 -13.05
C ARG A 530 8.78 -26.17 -12.73
N HIS A 531 8.30 -25.98 -11.50
CA HIS A 531 7.81 -24.69 -11.02
C HIS A 531 8.93 -23.64 -11.06
N GLN A 532 10.10 -23.96 -10.49
CA GLN A 532 11.27 -23.10 -10.54
C GLN A 532 11.74 -22.81 -11.99
N ALA A 533 11.77 -23.82 -12.86
CA ALA A 533 12.08 -23.60 -14.28
C ALA A 533 11.08 -22.67 -14.97
N SER A 534 9.80 -22.73 -14.59
CA SER A 534 8.78 -21.79 -15.08
C SER A 534 9.03 -20.35 -14.62
N ALA A 535 9.52 -20.15 -13.39
CA ALA A 535 9.88 -18.82 -12.90
C ALA A 535 11.02 -18.19 -13.72
N TYR A 536 12.08 -18.96 -14.03
CA TYR A 536 13.17 -18.49 -14.90
C TYR A 536 12.67 -18.13 -16.32
N ARG A 537 11.80 -18.96 -16.92
CA ARG A 537 11.21 -18.67 -18.23
C ARG A 537 10.33 -17.42 -18.21
N ALA A 538 9.53 -17.24 -17.17
CA ALA A 538 8.72 -16.05 -17.00
C ALA A 538 9.61 -14.80 -16.91
N TRP A 539 10.73 -14.87 -16.17
CA TRP A 539 11.69 -13.78 -16.10
C TRP A 539 12.30 -13.45 -17.48
N LEU A 540 12.76 -14.47 -18.23
CA LEU A 540 13.31 -14.29 -19.57
C LEU A 540 12.30 -13.66 -20.53
N THR A 541 11.05 -14.11 -20.44
CA THR A 541 9.95 -13.59 -21.25
C THR A 541 9.73 -12.11 -20.97
N ARG A 542 9.61 -11.72 -19.70
CA ARG A 542 9.43 -10.33 -19.29
C ARG A 542 10.61 -9.45 -19.68
N VAL A 543 11.85 -9.90 -19.48
CA VAL A 543 13.05 -9.16 -19.92
C VAL A 543 13.06 -8.94 -21.44
N THR A 544 12.67 -9.96 -22.21
CA THR A 544 12.58 -9.87 -23.67
C THR A 544 11.46 -8.93 -24.14
N GLU A 545 10.34 -8.92 -23.42
CA GLU A 545 9.23 -8.01 -23.68
C GLU A 545 9.63 -6.56 -23.41
N ILE A 546 10.27 -6.28 -22.28
CA ILE A 546 10.79 -4.96 -21.93
C ILE A 546 11.77 -4.47 -23.00
N ASP A 547 12.73 -5.30 -23.43
CA ASP A 547 13.68 -4.96 -24.50
C ASP A 547 12.95 -4.44 -25.76
N ARG A 548 11.89 -5.13 -26.19
CA ARG A 548 11.09 -4.74 -27.35
C ARG A 548 10.34 -3.42 -27.12
N LEU A 549 9.77 -3.23 -25.93
CA LEU A 549 9.05 -2.01 -25.59
C LEU A 549 9.99 -0.80 -25.51
N LEU A 550 11.21 -0.99 -24.99
CA LEU A 550 12.26 0.02 -24.98
C LEU A 550 12.75 0.34 -26.39
N ILE A 551 12.92 -0.64 -27.28
CA ILE A 551 13.32 -0.39 -28.68
C ILE A 551 12.25 0.37 -29.47
N ARG A 552 10.97 -0.01 -29.35
CA ARG A 552 9.86 0.71 -30.00
C ARG A 552 9.81 2.18 -29.60
N SER A 553 10.23 2.52 -28.38
CA SER A 553 10.31 3.91 -27.93
C SER A 553 11.43 4.71 -28.61
N ILE A 554 12.45 4.04 -29.16
CA ILE A 554 13.59 4.65 -29.88
C ILE A 554 13.25 4.85 -31.36
N ASP A 555 12.65 3.83 -32.00
CA ASP A 555 12.35 3.86 -33.43
C ASP A 555 11.21 4.85 -33.79
N GLY A 556 10.45 5.32 -32.79
CA GLY A 556 9.38 6.31 -32.96
C GLY A 556 9.84 7.76 -33.15
N HIS A 557 11.09 8.11 -32.83
CA HIS A 557 11.62 9.47 -32.98
C HIS A 557 13.12 9.49 -33.30
N SER A 558 13.46 9.15 -34.55
CA SER A 558 14.76 9.47 -35.14
C SER A 558 14.80 10.95 -35.55
N SER A 559 14.90 11.85 -34.58
CA SER A 559 15.51 13.18 -34.75
C SER A 559 15.52 13.94 -33.42
N LEU A 560 16.67 14.01 -32.74
CA LEU A 560 17.30 15.25 -32.25
C LEU A 560 18.55 14.94 -31.39
N GLN A 561 19.45 15.92 -31.36
CA GLN A 561 20.90 15.86 -31.17
C GLN A 561 21.41 15.64 -29.72
N PRO A 562 22.70 15.28 -29.57
CA PRO A 562 23.32 14.99 -28.28
C PRO A 562 23.86 16.25 -27.61
N ASP A 563 23.32 16.61 -26.44
CA ASP A 563 24.14 17.09 -25.33
C ASP A 563 23.33 17.10 -24.03
N LEU A 564 23.89 16.51 -22.97
CA LEU A 564 23.62 16.68 -21.54
C LEU A 564 24.15 15.43 -20.80
N ARG A 565 25.48 15.25 -20.84
CA ARG A 565 26.18 14.44 -19.85
C ARG A 565 26.39 15.30 -18.62
N GLN A 566 25.64 15.07 -17.55
CA GLN A 566 26.11 15.26 -16.17
C GLN A 566 25.17 14.61 -15.15
N ASN A 567 25.79 13.85 -14.25
CA ASN A 567 25.28 13.23 -13.02
C ASN A 567 24.40 11.98 -13.17
N ILE A 568 25.04 10.88 -13.60
CA ILE A 568 24.62 9.51 -13.29
C ILE A 568 25.53 9.02 -12.16
N VAL A 569 24.99 8.83 -10.95
CA VAL A 569 25.64 8.06 -9.89
C VAL A 569 25.03 6.66 -9.92
N PRO A 570 25.82 5.58 -9.97
CA PRO A 570 25.29 4.22 -9.90
C PRO A 570 24.56 4.00 -8.57
N VAL A 571 23.29 3.59 -8.62
CA VAL A 571 22.56 3.14 -7.43
C VAL A 571 23.23 1.85 -6.94
N GLY A 572 23.91 1.99 -5.81
CA GLY A 572 24.70 0.94 -5.19
C GLY A 572 23.85 -0.23 -4.71
N VAL A 573 24.28 -1.42 -5.14
CA VAL A 573 24.24 -2.64 -4.33
C VAL A 573 25.05 -2.36 -3.06
N GLU A 574 24.48 -2.56 -1.88
CA GLU A 574 25.28 -2.80 -0.67
C GLU A 574 24.65 -3.86 0.25
N PRO A 575 25.50 -4.56 1.03
CA PRO A 575 25.36 -5.98 1.31
C PRO A 575 24.54 -6.27 2.56
N ARG A 576 24.04 -7.50 2.67
CA ARG A 576 23.72 -8.11 3.96
C ARG A 576 24.98 -8.08 4.82
N VAL A 577 25.00 -7.23 5.85
CA VAL A 577 25.92 -7.38 6.96
C VAL A 577 25.35 -8.49 7.87
N ALA A 578 26.25 -9.36 8.30
CA ALA A 578 25.98 -10.62 9.00
C ALA A 578 25.11 -10.50 10.25
#